data_AF-A0A699KM01-F1
#
_entry.id   AF-A0A699KM01-F1
#
_cell.length_a   1.000
_cell.length_b   1.000
_cell.length_c   1.000
_cell.angle_alpha   90.00
_cell.angle_beta   90.00
_cell.angle_gamma   90.00
#
_symmetry.space_group_name_H-M   'P 1'
#
loop_
_entity.id
_entity.type
_entity.pdbx_description
1 polymer ?
#
loop_
_entity_poly.entity_id
_entity_poly.type
_entity_poly.pdbx_seq_one_letter_code
_entity_poly.pdbx_strand_id
1 'polypeptide(L)'
;MSNTNNTMQTQTSNALHNAIMEARGKDCPPMLAPGNYNPPYEYTWNDKIVPVAEGSTKTTTERYVENYKNVSQDIRDQLNAEAESVQIILIGIDNDIHSTVDTCPNACEMWKAIERLKQGESINVQD
;
A
#
# COMPACT_ATOMS: atom_id res chain seq x y z
N MET A 1 -12.66 21.93 -18.20
CA MET A 1 -12.21 20.57 -18.56
C MET A 1 -11.86 19.87 -17.26
N SER A 2 -12.77 19.04 -16.74
CA SER A 2 -12.61 18.41 -15.43
C SER A 2 -11.80 17.12 -15.56
N ASN A 3 -10.81 17.00 -14.68
CA ASN A 3 -9.79 15.95 -14.64
C ASN A 3 -10.42 14.61 -14.21
N THR A 4 -10.78 13.77 -15.18
CA THR A 4 -11.35 12.43 -14.96
C THR A 4 -10.33 11.41 -14.45
N ASN A 5 -9.03 11.72 -14.48
CA ASN A 5 -7.97 10.78 -14.12
C ASN A 5 -7.79 10.67 -12.59
N ASN A 6 -8.03 11.76 -11.85
CA ASN A 6 -7.90 11.73 -10.37
C ASN A 6 -9.03 10.95 -9.69
N THR A 7 -10.24 10.94 -10.28
CA THR A 7 -11.41 10.27 -9.70
C THR A 7 -11.31 8.75 -9.80
N MET A 8 -10.84 8.22 -10.93
CA MET A 8 -10.63 6.77 -11.09
C MET A 8 -9.46 6.27 -10.23
N GLN A 9 -8.35 7.00 -10.15
CA GLN A 9 -7.22 6.61 -9.28
C GLN A 9 -7.59 6.58 -7.80
N THR A 10 -8.39 7.53 -7.33
CA THR A 10 -8.86 7.56 -5.93
C THR A 10 -9.80 6.39 -5.64
N GLN A 11 -10.67 6.03 -6.59
CA GLN A 11 -11.57 4.87 -6.45
C GLN A 11 -10.80 3.55 -6.40
N THR A 12 -9.77 3.37 -7.24
CA THR A 12 -8.90 2.18 -7.22
C THR A 12 -8.08 2.08 -5.92
N SER A 13 -7.53 3.21 -5.44
CA SER A 13 -6.76 3.24 -4.18
C SER A 13 -7.62 2.90 -2.96
N ASN A 14 -8.86 3.39 -2.91
CA ASN A 14 -9.76 3.12 -1.78
C ASN A 14 -10.28 1.67 -1.80
N ALA A 15 -10.52 1.11 -2.99
CA ALA A 15 -10.90 -0.30 -3.14
C ALA A 15 -9.76 -1.23 -2.69
N LEU A 16 -8.52 -0.91 -3.07
CA LEU A 16 -7.33 -1.67 -2.66
C LEU A 16 -7.10 -1.60 -1.15
N HIS A 17 -7.21 -0.41 -0.56
CA HIS A 17 -7.08 -0.22 0.90
C HIS A 17 -8.10 -1.05 1.70
N ASN A 18 -9.36 -1.07 1.25
CA ASN A 18 -10.43 -1.85 1.89
C ASN A 18 -10.21 -3.37 1.72
N ALA A 19 -9.80 -3.83 0.53
CA ALA A 19 -9.53 -5.24 0.29
C ALA A 19 -8.35 -5.78 1.14
N ILE A 20 -7.33 -4.96 1.38
CA ILE A 20 -6.19 -5.31 2.26
C ILE A 20 -6.64 -5.44 3.73
N MET A 21 -7.55 -4.57 4.19
CA MET A 21 -8.10 -4.66 5.54
C MET A 21 -9.02 -5.87 5.72
N GLU A 22 -9.77 -6.25 4.68
CA GLU A 22 -10.70 -7.39 4.69
C GLU A 22 -9.98 -8.75 4.55
N ALA A 23 -8.90 -8.82 3.76
CA ALA A 23 -8.05 -10.00 3.62
C ALA A 23 -7.19 -10.31 4.86
N ARG A 24 -7.17 -9.41 5.86
CA ARG A 24 -6.38 -9.52 7.10
C ARG A 24 -7.02 -10.42 8.17
N GLY A 25 -7.89 -11.35 7.78
CA GLY A 25 -8.58 -12.30 8.65
C GLY A 25 -7.78 -13.58 8.94
N LYS A 26 -7.85 -14.05 10.20
CA LYS A 26 -7.53 -15.34 10.87
C LYS A 26 -6.35 -16.24 10.41
N ASP A 27 -5.98 -16.27 9.14
CA ASP A 27 -4.92 -17.13 8.59
C ASP A 27 -3.66 -16.35 8.17
N CYS A 28 -3.57 -15.06 8.55
CA CYS A 28 -2.40 -14.26 8.27
C CYS A 28 -1.17 -14.74 9.07
N PRO A 29 0.03 -14.82 8.45
CA PRO A 29 1.26 -15.17 9.16
C PRO A 29 1.48 -14.23 10.35
N PRO A 30 2.09 -14.68 11.46
CA PRO A 30 2.19 -13.91 12.71
C PRO A 30 2.85 -12.53 12.61
N MET A 31 3.49 -12.23 11.47
CA MET A 31 4.01 -10.90 11.12
C MET A 31 2.91 -9.88 10.74
N LEU A 32 1.69 -10.34 10.43
CA LEU A 32 0.52 -9.55 10.02
C LEU A 32 -0.65 -9.66 10.99
N ALA A 33 -0.52 -10.45 12.06
CA ALA A 33 -1.42 -10.37 13.20
C ALA A 33 -1.48 -8.90 13.67
N PRO A 34 -2.59 -8.42 14.26
CA PRO A 34 -2.57 -7.22 15.07
C PRO A 34 -1.78 -7.53 16.36
N GLY A 35 -0.52 -7.94 16.19
CA GLY A 35 0.49 -7.75 17.20
C GLY A 35 0.50 -6.26 17.51
N ASN A 36 0.72 -5.98 18.78
CA ASN A 36 0.85 -4.67 19.37
C ASN A 36 1.86 -3.82 18.55
N TYR A 37 1.42 -3.26 17.42
CA TYR A 37 2.13 -2.24 16.68
C TYR A 37 2.10 -1.04 17.61
N ASN A 38 3.03 -0.99 18.55
CA ASN A 38 3.52 0.28 19.03
C ASN A 38 4.12 0.92 17.77
N PRO A 39 3.48 1.94 17.18
CA PRO A 39 4.10 2.63 16.06
C PRO A 39 5.51 3.05 16.51
N PRO A 40 6.56 2.73 15.74
CA PRO A 40 7.93 3.07 16.12
C PRO A 40 8.18 4.58 16.15
N TYR A 41 7.20 5.38 15.71
CA TYR A 41 7.17 6.81 15.89
C TYR A 41 6.40 7.14 17.18
N GLU A 42 7.14 7.51 18.22
CA GLU A 42 6.58 8.28 19.33
C GLU A 42 5.94 9.54 18.71
N TYR A 43 4.67 9.84 19.00
CA TYR A 43 4.09 11.11 18.57
C TYR A 43 4.83 12.22 19.31
N THR A 44 5.84 12.80 18.66
CA THR A 44 6.61 13.92 19.19
C THR A 44 5.68 15.11 19.23
N TRP A 45 5.21 15.44 20.42
CA TRP A 45 4.41 16.63 20.66
C TRP A 45 5.32 17.85 20.54
N ASN A 46 5.00 18.74 19.61
CA ASN A 46 5.73 19.98 19.43
C ASN A 46 4.91 21.13 20.01
N ASP A 47 5.60 22.02 20.72
CA ASP A 47 5.03 23.21 21.33
C ASP A 47 5.25 24.40 20.39
N LYS A 48 4.16 25.06 19.98
CA LYS A 48 4.23 26.30 19.20
C LYS A 48 3.80 27.47 20.07
N ILE A 49 4.60 28.54 20.05
CA ILE A 49 4.25 29.81 20.71
C ILE A 49 3.43 30.63 19.72
N VAL A 50 2.18 30.93 20.07
CA VAL A 50 1.25 31.72 19.24
C VAL A 50 0.78 32.95 20.03
N PRO A 51 0.76 34.16 19.45
CA PRO A 51 0.20 35.35 20.12
C PRO A 51 -1.30 35.19 20.40
N VAL A 52 -1.76 35.61 21.58
CA VAL A 52 -3.20 35.57 21.94
C VAL A 52 -4.06 36.49 21.06
N ALA A 53 -3.47 37.57 20.55
CA ALA A 53 -4.08 38.50 19.61
C ALA A 53 -2.98 39.22 18.82
N GLU A 54 -3.30 39.71 17.60
CA GLU A 54 -2.35 40.48 16.78
C GLU A 54 -1.83 41.71 17.55
N GLY A 55 -0.50 41.77 17.76
CA GLY A 55 0.17 42.85 18.51
C GLY A 55 0.25 42.67 20.04
N SER A 56 -0.25 41.58 20.60
CA SER A 56 -0.18 41.29 22.04
C SER A 56 1.20 40.74 22.47
N THR A 57 1.71 41.18 23.63
CA THR A 57 2.91 40.59 24.27
C THR A 57 2.61 39.27 24.98
N LYS A 58 1.34 38.90 25.11
CA LYS A 58 0.88 37.66 25.74
C LYS A 58 0.81 36.54 24.70
N THR A 59 1.59 35.49 24.90
CA THR A 59 1.64 34.31 24.03
C THR A 59 1.06 33.08 24.72
N THR A 60 0.36 32.25 23.95
CA THR A 60 -0.13 30.93 24.37
C THR A 60 0.75 29.85 23.75
N THR A 61 1.00 28.77 24.49
CA THR A 61 1.68 27.58 23.97
C THR A 61 0.64 26.58 23.52
N GLU A 62 0.58 26.29 22.23
CA GLU A 62 -0.27 25.26 21.66
C GLU A 62 0.57 24.02 21.37
N ARG A 63 0.15 22.89 21.94
CA ARG A 63 0.76 21.59 21.69
C ARG A 63 0.09 20.96 20.49
N TYR A 64 0.87 20.61 19.45
CA TYR A 64 0.34 19.99 18.25
C TYR A 64 1.08 18.70 17.91
N VAL A 65 0.40 17.83 17.17
CA VAL A 65 0.98 16.62 16.59
C VAL A 65 1.34 16.93 15.15
N GLU A 66 2.57 16.61 14.75
CA GLU A 66 2.97 16.68 13.36
C GLU A 66 2.25 15.61 12.54
N ASN A 67 1.57 16.05 11.49
CA ASN A 67 0.90 15.20 10.53
C ASN A 67 1.34 15.62 9.13
N TYR A 68 1.00 14.82 8.12
CA TYR A 68 1.40 15.09 6.73
C TYR A 68 1.03 16.50 6.22
N LYS A 69 -0.05 17.12 6.74
CA LYS A 69 -0.46 18.48 6.35
C LYS A 69 0.34 19.58 7.05
N ASN A 70 0.88 19.29 8.23
CA ASN A 70 1.55 20.24 9.11
C ASN A 70 3.08 20.21 8.99
N VAL A 71 3.65 19.12 8.43
CA VAL A 71 5.09 19.03 8.15
C VAL A 71 5.50 19.98 7.01
N SER A 72 6.77 20.39 7.02
CA SER A 72 7.34 21.27 6.00
C SER A 72 7.34 20.63 4.61
N GLN A 73 7.39 21.47 3.57
CA GLN A 73 7.26 21.01 2.19
C GLN A 73 8.40 20.08 1.75
N ASP A 74 9.62 20.29 2.24
CA ASP A 74 10.78 19.43 1.97
C ASP A 74 10.58 17.99 2.48
N ILE A 75 10.05 17.82 3.71
CA ILE A 75 9.71 16.52 4.28
C ILE A 75 8.62 15.85 3.46
N ARG A 76 7.62 16.61 2.99
CA ARG A 76 6.55 16.08 2.14
C ARG A 76 7.07 15.62 0.78
N ASP A 77 7.94 16.41 0.17
CA ASP A 77 8.54 16.09 -1.13
C ASP A 77 9.44 14.86 -1.01
N GLN A 78 10.21 14.74 0.07
CA GLN A 78 10.98 13.54 0.37
C GLN A 78 10.09 12.31 0.55
N LEU A 79 9.06 12.38 1.40
CA LEU A 79 8.14 11.27 1.62
C LEU A 79 7.42 10.83 0.33
N ASN A 80 7.07 11.78 -0.53
CA ASN A 80 6.49 11.48 -1.84
C ASN A 80 7.51 10.78 -2.76
N ALA A 81 8.75 11.27 -2.81
CA ALA A 81 9.82 10.63 -3.60
C ALA A 81 10.12 9.21 -3.10
N GLU A 82 10.14 8.98 -1.79
CA GLU A 82 10.28 7.66 -1.19
C GLU A 82 9.10 6.75 -1.57
N ALA A 83 7.87 7.25 -1.49
CA ALA A 83 6.68 6.50 -1.89
C ALA A 83 6.70 6.10 -3.38
N GLU A 84 7.11 7.02 -4.27
CA GLU A 84 7.30 6.74 -5.69
C GLU A 84 8.38 5.67 -5.91
N SER A 85 9.50 5.74 -5.20
CA SER A 85 10.57 4.75 -5.29
C SER A 85 10.12 3.35 -4.87
N VAL A 86 9.35 3.24 -3.78
CA VAL A 86 8.77 1.97 -3.31
C VAL A 86 7.80 1.41 -4.34
N GLN A 87 6.96 2.26 -4.93
CA GLN A 87 6.03 1.86 -5.98
C GLN A 87 6.75 1.29 -7.20
N ILE A 88 7.84 1.92 -7.64
CA ILE A 88 8.66 1.45 -8.76
C ILE A 88 9.26 0.07 -8.47
N ILE A 89 9.80 -0.13 -7.26
CA ILE A 89 10.35 -1.42 -6.84
C ILE A 89 9.26 -2.51 -6.85
N LEU A 90 8.09 -2.20 -6.31
CA LEU A 90 6.97 -3.14 -6.28
C LEU A 90 6.51 -3.53 -7.69
N ILE A 91 6.42 -2.56 -8.61
CA ILE A 91 6.09 -2.81 -10.02
C ILE A 91 7.17 -3.67 -10.69
N GLY A 92 8.44 -3.43 -10.39
CA GLY A 92 9.55 -4.25 -10.90
C GLY A 92 9.42 -5.71 -10.47
N ILE A 93 9.19 -5.94 -9.17
CA ILE A 93 9.00 -7.29 -8.60
C ILE A 93 7.77 -7.98 -9.20
N ASP A 94 6.66 -7.26 -9.33
CA ASP A 94 5.43 -7.79 -9.92
C ASP A 94 5.66 -8.28 -11.36
N ASN A 95 6.34 -7.47 -12.17
CA ASN A 95 6.71 -7.84 -13.54
C ASN A 95 7.67 -9.03 -13.61
N ASP A 96 8.66 -9.10 -12.73
CA ASP A 96 9.62 -10.22 -12.68
C ASP A 96 8.94 -11.54 -12.31
N ILE A 97 8.00 -11.50 -11.36
CA ILE A 97 7.17 -12.65 -10.98
C ILE A 97 6.29 -13.06 -12.16
N HIS A 98 5.58 -12.11 -12.77
CA HIS A 98 4.71 -12.38 -13.91
C HIS A 98 5.51 -12.97 -15.08
N SER A 99 6.71 -12.44 -15.37
CA SER A 99 7.59 -12.95 -16.42
C SER A 99 8.08 -14.37 -16.12
N THR A 100 8.42 -14.67 -14.86
CA THR A 100 8.84 -16.01 -14.45
C THR A 100 7.70 -17.02 -14.56
N VAL A 101 6.47 -16.63 -14.21
CA VAL A 101 5.28 -17.47 -14.35
C VAL A 101 4.94 -17.71 -15.82
N ASP A 102 4.98 -16.65 -16.65
CA ASP A 102 4.68 -16.72 -18.09
C ASP A 102 5.69 -17.55 -18.88
N THR A 103 6.96 -17.56 -18.45
CA THR A 103 8.02 -18.38 -19.06
C THR A 103 7.94 -19.86 -18.65
N CYS A 104 6.95 -20.23 -17.83
CA CYS A 104 6.67 -21.61 -17.45
C CYS A 104 5.36 -22.18 -18.08
N PRO A 105 5.13 -22.04 -19.40
CA PRO A 105 3.91 -22.56 -20.03
C PRO A 105 3.82 -24.08 -19.87
N ASN A 106 4.95 -24.78 -19.81
CA ASN A 106 4.97 -26.23 -19.65
C ASN A 106 4.41 -26.67 -18.28
N ALA A 107 4.73 -25.98 -17.18
CA ALA A 107 4.17 -26.33 -15.87
C ALA A 107 2.69 -25.96 -15.75
N CYS A 108 2.28 -24.85 -16.36
CA CYS A 108 0.88 -24.43 -16.40
C CYS A 108 0.01 -25.42 -17.19
N GLU A 109 0.47 -25.86 -18.36
CA GLU A 109 -0.22 -26.87 -19.16
C GLU A 109 -0.24 -28.24 -18.49
N MET A 110 0.86 -28.65 -17.81
CA MET A 110 0.89 -29.87 -17.01
C MET A 110 -0.12 -29.81 -15.85
N TRP A 111 -0.22 -28.69 -15.13
CA TRP A 111 -1.19 -28.53 -14.04
C TRP A 111 -2.63 -28.61 -14.54
N LYS A 112 -2.95 -27.93 -15.64
CA LYS A 112 -4.27 -28.02 -16.28
C LYS A 112 -4.60 -29.45 -16.71
N ALA A 113 -3.62 -30.20 -17.24
CA ALA A 113 -3.81 -31.60 -17.61
C ALA A 113 -4.09 -32.49 -16.39
N ILE A 114 -3.39 -32.26 -15.27
CA ILE A 114 -3.63 -32.96 -13.99
C ILE A 114 -5.02 -32.62 -13.41
N GLU A 115 -5.45 -31.37 -13.54
CA GLU A 115 -6.78 -30.92 -13.10
C GLU A 115 -7.90 -31.58 -13.93
N ARG A 116 -7.74 -31.64 -15.26
CA ARG A 116 -8.65 -32.36 -16.16
C ARG A 116 -8.72 -33.86 -15.84
N LEU A 117 -7.57 -34.49 -15.58
CA LEU A 117 -7.51 -35.90 -15.15
C LEU A 117 -8.27 -36.15 -13.84
N LYS A 118 -8.14 -35.25 -12.86
CA LYS A 118 -8.88 -35.33 -11.58
C LYS A 118 -10.40 -35.19 -11.76
N GLN A 119 -10.83 -34.46 -12.79
CA GLN A 119 -12.24 -34.31 -13.15
C GLN A 119 -12.78 -35.50 -13.97
N GLY A 120 -11.93 -36.48 -14.30
CA GLY A 120 -12.32 -37.68 -15.05
C GLY A 120 -12.38 -37.47 -16.56
N GLU A 121 -11.91 -36.33 -17.08
CA GLU A 121 -11.72 -36.14 -18.51
C GLU A 121 -10.50 -36.93 -18.98
N SER A 122 -10.70 -37.82 -19.96
CA SER A 122 -9.61 -38.56 -20.58
C SER A 122 -8.81 -37.63 -21.50
N ILE A 123 -7.48 -37.67 -21.36
CA ILE A 123 -6.57 -36.94 -22.26
C ILE A 123 -6.51 -37.72 -23.58
N ASN A 124 -7.27 -37.30 -24.58
CA ASN A 124 -7.17 -37.87 -25.92
C ASN A 124 -5.91 -37.31 -26.61
N VAL A 125 -4.80 -38.05 -26.53
CA VAL A 125 -3.65 -37.84 -27.41
C VAL A 125 -3.92 -38.65 -28.68
N GLN A 126 -4.29 -37.99 -29.77
CA GLN A 126 -4.26 -38.60 -31.10
C GLN A 126 -2.81 -38.56 -31.61
N ASP A 127 -2.26 -39.75 -31.88
CA ASP A 127 -1.00 -39.98 -32.63
C ASP A 127 -1.13 -39.55 -34.11
#